data_AF-A0A3P3DUA9-F1
#
_entry.id   AF-A0A3P3DUA9-F1
#
_cell.length_a   1.000
_cell.length_b   1.000
_cell.length_c   1.000
_cell.angle_alpha   90.00
_cell.angle_beta   90.00
_cell.angle_gamma   90.00
#
_symmetry.space_group_name_H-M   'P 1'
#
loop_
_entity.id
_entity.type
_entity.pdbx_description
1 polymer ?
#
loop_
_entity_poly.entity_id
_entity_poly.type
_entity_poly.pdbx_seq_one_letter_code
_entity_poly.pdbx_strand_id
1 'polypeptide(L)'
;MAFQSHLYRRGASYVWRRRPPARAGGRILQISLRTNEPLIARRRAAIVTVESNNLFDAMSVQGLTVAEARKFLKFIIEREQKKIAIFRADVRHRGDSESNQAQDWAMGTALRMIAQHGAGAAPLTDMQAEALHIEGRSQVEVTLLRENIENNVALATSTPQDRHGSQILDQLQTAIGRQDIGAADFLVARNKYIQGRAAAYIQAAKDTTVGFDEALQIAETLASPAAALQPQIAQPVVRADKVAAYSPAWEDLIARFEVQQRKAKVKALSIDQKLRIYRLFAEAAEISDLRDIRQVHLAKFVDLLKALPKTYRKSSAEQSMSLAQILKRARKLPLEELGLSPATIKRNLGYLG
;
A
#
# COMPACT_ATOMS: atom_id res chain seq x y z
N MET A 1 2.19 3.53 -24.91
CA MET A 1 2.61 2.76 -23.71
C MET A 1 1.36 2.18 -23.09
N ALA A 2 1.31 0.87 -22.84
CA ALA A 2 0.21 0.29 -22.09
C ALA A 2 0.24 0.85 -20.66
N PHE A 3 -0.91 1.26 -20.12
CA PHE A 3 -1.04 1.53 -18.68
C PHE A 3 -0.48 0.32 -17.93
N GLN A 4 0.53 0.53 -17.08
CA GLN A 4 1.11 -0.57 -16.31
C GLN A 4 0.00 -1.09 -15.38
N SER A 5 -0.58 -2.23 -15.71
CA SER A 5 -1.62 -2.86 -14.91
C SER A 5 -1.11 -3.39 -13.56
N HIS A 6 0.20 -3.23 -13.28
CA HIS A 6 0.94 -3.81 -12.16
C HIS A 6 0.65 -5.31 -11.94
N LEU A 7 0.01 -5.97 -12.90
CA LEU A 7 -0.61 -7.27 -12.75
C LEU A 7 0.20 -8.28 -13.54
N TYR A 8 0.70 -9.30 -12.84
CA TYR A 8 1.52 -10.35 -13.41
C TYR A 8 0.91 -11.70 -13.05
N ARG A 9 1.04 -12.68 -13.93
CA ARG A 9 0.70 -14.08 -13.62
C ARG A 9 1.95 -14.79 -13.15
N ARG A 10 1.89 -15.45 -11.99
CA ARG A 10 2.99 -16.25 -11.42
C ARG A 10 2.46 -17.64 -11.05
N GLY A 11 2.76 -18.62 -11.89
CA GLY A 11 2.21 -19.97 -11.76
C GLY A 11 0.68 -19.95 -11.81
N ALA A 12 0.06 -20.55 -10.78
CA ALA A 12 -1.40 -20.64 -10.64
C ALA A 12 -2.07 -19.38 -10.08
N SER A 13 -1.34 -18.31 -9.74
CA SER A 13 -1.95 -17.11 -9.11
C SER A 13 -1.51 -15.81 -9.78
N TYR A 14 -2.34 -14.79 -9.67
CA TYR A 14 -1.99 -13.42 -10.06
C TYR A 14 -1.32 -12.67 -8.91
N VAL A 15 -0.34 -11.84 -9.25
CA VAL A 15 0.40 -10.98 -8.32
C VAL A 15 0.36 -9.54 -8.80
N TRP A 16 0.23 -8.61 -7.85
CA TRP A 16 0.41 -7.19 -8.06
C TRP A 16 1.86 -6.82 -7.72
N ARG A 17 2.56 -6.13 -8.63
CA ARG A 17 3.98 -5.79 -8.48
C ARG A 17 4.20 -4.32 -8.85
N ARG A 18 4.74 -3.56 -7.91
CA ARG A 18 5.03 -2.13 -8.08
C ARG A 18 6.29 -1.74 -7.33
N ARG A 19 7.02 -0.77 -7.87
CA ARG A 19 8.14 -0.14 -7.16
C ARG A 19 7.59 1.06 -6.36
N PRO A 20 7.70 1.07 -5.01
CA PRO A 20 7.37 2.21 -4.19
C PRO A 20 8.39 3.34 -4.41
N PRO A 21 8.06 4.59 -4.01
CA PRO A 21 8.99 5.70 -4.04
C PRO A 21 10.31 5.35 -3.32
N ALA A 22 11.43 5.96 -3.74
CA ALA A 22 12.74 5.69 -3.14
C ALA A 22 12.77 5.89 -1.61
N ARG A 23 12.00 6.88 -1.12
CA ARG A 23 11.82 7.17 0.32
C ARG A 23 11.12 6.06 1.09
N ALA A 24 10.28 5.27 0.43
CA ALA A 24 9.58 4.10 0.98
C ALA A 24 10.36 2.79 0.73
N GLY A 25 11.67 2.87 0.50
CA GLY A 25 12.57 1.73 0.39
C GLY A 25 12.93 1.34 -1.05
N GLY A 26 12.28 1.88 -2.09
CA GLY A 26 12.66 1.76 -3.51
C GLY A 26 12.72 0.32 -4.10
N ARG A 27 12.53 -0.71 -3.27
CA ARG A 27 12.53 -2.12 -3.65
C ARG A 27 11.16 -2.53 -4.12
N ILE A 28 11.11 -3.41 -5.11
CA ILE A 28 9.87 -3.88 -5.71
C ILE A 28 9.01 -4.57 -4.65
N LEU A 29 7.80 -4.04 -4.42
CA LEU A 29 6.75 -4.64 -3.63
C LEU A 29 5.97 -5.62 -4.51
N GLN A 30 5.77 -6.84 -4.03
CA GLN A 30 4.99 -7.87 -4.71
C GLN A 30 3.95 -8.46 -3.75
N ILE A 31 2.69 -8.41 -4.16
CA ILE A 31 1.54 -8.84 -3.36
C ILE A 31 0.78 -9.91 -4.14
N SER A 32 0.53 -11.07 -3.54
CA SER A 32 -0.36 -12.07 -4.14
C SER A 32 -1.79 -11.58 -4.12
N LEU A 33 -2.49 -11.67 -5.25
CA LEU A 33 -3.91 -11.34 -5.35
C LEU A 33 -4.80 -12.52 -4.97
N ARG A 34 -4.23 -13.68 -4.60
CA ARG A 34 -4.94 -14.89 -4.16
C ARG A 34 -6.11 -15.28 -5.07
N THR A 35 -5.87 -15.23 -6.38
CA THR A 35 -6.83 -15.64 -7.40
C THR A 35 -6.09 -16.11 -8.65
N ASN A 36 -6.65 -17.10 -9.33
CA ASN A 36 -6.24 -17.56 -10.65
C ASN A 36 -7.14 -16.99 -11.77
N GLU A 37 -8.17 -16.22 -11.40
CA GLU A 37 -9.17 -15.70 -12.33
C GLU A 37 -8.79 -14.28 -12.82
N PRO A 38 -8.67 -14.07 -14.15
CA PRO A 38 -8.19 -12.80 -14.70
C PRO A 38 -9.06 -11.58 -14.35
N LEU A 39 -10.38 -11.74 -14.27
CA LEU A 39 -11.30 -10.62 -13.99
C LEU A 39 -11.23 -10.18 -12.53
N ILE A 40 -11.26 -11.13 -11.60
CA ILE A 40 -11.06 -10.86 -10.16
C ILE A 40 -9.67 -10.26 -9.93
N ALA A 41 -8.65 -10.79 -10.61
CA ALA A 41 -7.28 -10.27 -10.52
C ALA A 41 -7.19 -8.81 -10.98
N ARG A 42 -7.83 -8.43 -12.10
CA ARG A 42 -7.87 -7.03 -12.56
C ARG A 42 -8.56 -6.11 -11.56
N ARG A 43 -9.71 -6.52 -11.01
CA ARG A 43 -10.43 -5.74 -10.00
C ARG A 43 -9.59 -5.53 -8.74
N ARG A 44 -9.00 -6.61 -8.20
CA ARG A 44 -8.13 -6.54 -7.01
C ARG A 44 -6.89 -5.70 -7.27
N ALA A 45 -6.24 -5.85 -8.43
CA ALA A 45 -5.09 -5.06 -8.81
C ALA A 45 -5.41 -3.56 -8.90
N ALA A 46 -6.57 -3.18 -9.42
CA ALA A 46 -7.01 -1.79 -9.48
C ALA A 46 -7.19 -1.20 -8.07
N ILE A 47 -7.86 -1.93 -7.17
CA ILE A 47 -8.05 -1.50 -5.77
C ILE A 47 -6.69 -1.31 -5.09
N VAL A 48 -5.82 -2.32 -5.14
CA VAL A 48 -4.47 -2.25 -4.54
C VAL A 48 -3.66 -1.10 -5.14
N THR A 49 -3.83 -0.81 -6.43
CA THR A 49 -3.16 0.32 -7.09
C THR A 49 -3.62 1.65 -6.51
N VAL A 50 -4.94 1.85 -6.34
CA VAL A 50 -5.49 3.09 -5.75
C VAL A 50 -5.04 3.24 -4.30
N GLU A 51 -5.18 2.20 -3.48
CA GLU A 51 -4.75 2.24 -2.08
C GLU A 51 -3.25 2.51 -1.96
N SER A 52 -2.44 1.89 -2.82
CA SER A 52 -1.00 2.15 -2.84
C SER A 52 -0.67 3.57 -3.28
N ASN A 53 -1.43 4.19 -4.20
CA ASN A 53 -1.23 5.60 -4.56
C ASN A 53 -1.50 6.51 -3.36
N ASN A 54 -2.66 6.34 -2.71
CA ASN A 54 -3.02 7.14 -1.53
C ASN A 54 -1.97 7.00 -0.44
N LEU A 55 -1.52 5.77 -0.18
CA LEU A 55 -0.48 5.48 0.79
C LEU A 55 0.87 6.10 0.38
N PHE A 56 1.28 5.98 -0.89
CA PHE A 56 2.56 6.50 -1.37
C PHE A 56 2.57 8.03 -1.43
N ASP A 57 1.45 8.66 -1.78
CA ASP A 57 1.29 10.11 -1.77
C ASP A 57 1.30 10.63 -0.33
N ALA A 58 0.59 9.97 0.58
CA ALA A 58 0.66 10.25 2.01
C ALA A 58 2.10 10.13 2.53
N MET A 59 2.81 9.03 2.21
CA MET A 59 4.23 8.85 2.58
C MET A 59 5.18 9.83 1.90
N SER A 60 4.80 10.43 0.76
CA SER A 60 5.62 11.39 0.02
C SER A 60 5.53 12.80 0.60
N VAL A 61 4.42 13.11 1.29
CA VAL A 61 4.13 14.43 1.89
C VAL A 61 4.26 14.41 3.42
N GLN A 62 4.01 13.27 4.08
CA GLN A 62 3.98 13.11 5.53
C GLN A 62 4.58 11.75 5.93
N GLY A 63 5.57 11.77 6.82
CA GLY A 63 6.17 10.57 7.38
C GLY A 63 7.16 10.91 8.48
N LEU A 64 7.34 9.99 9.42
CA LEU A 64 8.35 10.14 10.46
C LEU A 64 9.71 10.34 9.81
N THR A 65 10.38 11.42 10.21
CA THR A 65 11.79 11.60 9.88
C THR A 65 12.61 10.43 10.44
N VAL A 66 13.78 10.18 9.87
CA VAL A 66 14.70 9.14 10.39
C VAL A 66 15.01 9.38 11.88
N ALA A 67 15.15 10.65 12.27
CA ALA A 67 15.38 11.04 13.66
C ALA A 67 14.18 10.70 14.56
N GLU A 68 12.96 11.03 14.15
CA GLU A 68 11.74 10.71 14.91
C GLU A 68 11.51 9.19 15.00
N ALA A 69 11.69 8.46 13.90
CA ALA A 69 11.57 7.00 13.89
C ALA A 69 12.60 6.34 14.81
N ARG A 70 13.85 6.84 14.83
CA ARG A 70 14.89 6.36 15.75
C ARG A 70 14.57 6.76 17.20
N LYS A 71 14.08 7.96 17.46
CA LYS A 71 13.66 8.42 18.80
C LYS A 71 12.55 7.54 19.36
N PHE A 72 11.53 7.26 18.55
CA PHE A 72 10.45 6.36 18.93
C PHE A 72 10.95 4.93 19.17
N LEU A 73 11.83 4.40 18.32
CA LEU A 73 12.41 3.07 18.50
C LEU A 73 13.17 2.94 19.82
N LYS A 74 13.99 3.93 20.18
CA LYS A 74 14.68 4.00 21.47
C LYS A 74 13.70 3.98 22.64
N PHE A 75 12.67 4.82 22.57
CA PHE A 75 11.63 4.90 23.59
C PHE A 75 10.95 3.54 23.85
N ILE A 76 10.63 2.78 22.80
CA ILE A 76 10.01 1.45 22.94
C ILE A 76 10.97 0.45 23.58
N ILE A 77 12.23 0.42 23.16
CA ILE A 77 13.24 -0.49 23.72
C ILE A 77 13.43 -0.22 25.22
N GLU A 78 13.61 1.04 25.61
CA GLU A 78 13.77 1.42 27.02
C GLU A 78 12.55 1.03 27.86
N ARG A 79 11.34 1.29 27.34
CA ARG A 79 10.09 0.96 28.02
C ARG A 79 9.94 -0.54 28.24
N GLU A 80 10.22 -1.35 27.21
CA GLU A 80 10.10 -2.80 27.33
C GLU A 80 11.19 -3.40 28.20
N GLN A 81 12.43 -2.92 28.12
CA GLN A 81 13.50 -3.36 29.02
C GLN A 81 13.16 -3.05 30.49
N LYS A 82 12.63 -1.86 30.79
CA LYS A 82 12.12 -1.52 32.12
C LYS A 82 10.99 -2.45 32.55
N LYS A 83 10.05 -2.75 31.65
CA LYS A 83 8.94 -3.67 31.92
C LYS A 83 9.46 -5.07 32.26
N ILE A 84 10.36 -5.62 31.44
CA ILE A 84 10.98 -6.94 31.67
C ILE A 84 11.73 -6.96 33.00
N ALA A 85 12.52 -5.92 33.31
CA ALA A 85 13.25 -5.83 34.57
C ALA A 85 12.32 -5.81 35.80
N ILE A 86 11.21 -5.06 35.73
CA ILE A 86 10.19 -5.04 36.79
C ILE A 86 9.55 -6.43 36.96
N PHE A 87 9.17 -7.10 35.87
CA PHE A 87 8.60 -8.45 35.93
C PHE A 87 9.56 -9.45 36.58
N ARG A 88 10.86 -9.40 36.23
CA ARG A 88 11.89 -10.26 36.81
C ARG A 88 12.16 -9.97 38.29
N ALA A 89 11.94 -8.73 38.74
CA ALA A 89 12.12 -8.33 40.14
C ALA A 89 10.95 -8.75 41.05
N ASP A 90 9.76 -9.02 40.50
CA ASP A 90 8.61 -9.49 41.28
C ASP A 90 8.83 -10.92 41.77
N VAL A 91 8.77 -11.11 43.10
CA VAL A 91 8.99 -12.40 43.77
C VAL A 91 7.99 -13.46 43.31
N ARG A 92 6.79 -13.07 42.88
CA ARG A 92 5.76 -13.99 42.32
C ARG A 92 6.10 -14.51 40.93
N HIS A 93 7.03 -13.84 40.25
CA HIS A 93 7.52 -14.16 38.91
C HIS A 93 9.00 -14.55 38.89
N ARG A 94 9.58 -14.88 40.07
CA ARG A 94 10.80 -15.68 40.14
C ARG A 94 10.52 -17.11 39.67
N GLY A 95 10.20 -17.26 38.38
CA GLY A 95 10.37 -18.53 37.70
C GLY A 95 11.86 -18.89 37.67
N ASP A 96 12.14 -20.16 37.41
CA ASP A 96 13.49 -20.60 37.06
C ASP A 96 14.03 -19.73 35.91
N SER A 97 15.33 -19.37 35.94
CA SER A 97 15.94 -18.49 34.94
C SER A 97 15.72 -19.03 33.53
N GLU A 98 15.79 -20.36 33.37
CA GLU A 98 15.53 -21.05 32.11
C GLU A 98 14.10 -20.84 31.60
N SER A 99 13.10 -20.81 32.48
CA SER A 99 11.70 -20.58 32.11
C SER A 99 11.48 -19.14 31.62
N ASN A 100 12.12 -18.17 32.27
CA ASN A 100 12.07 -16.77 31.85
C ASN A 100 12.78 -16.56 30.50
N GLN A 101 13.92 -17.19 30.29
CA GLN A 101 14.65 -17.14 29.02
C GLN A 101 13.83 -17.76 27.87
N ALA A 102 13.17 -18.91 28.10
CA ALA A 102 12.31 -19.55 27.12
C ALA A 102 11.11 -18.64 26.73
N GLN A 103 10.49 -17.97 27.70
CA GLN A 103 9.41 -17.01 27.47
C GLN A 103 9.89 -15.79 26.67
N ASP A 104 11.02 -15.19 27.05
CA ASP A 104 11.59 -14.03 26.36
C ASP A 104 12.02 -14.40 24.93
N TRP A 105 12.61 -15.58 24.74
CA TRP A 105 12.95 -16.10 23.42
C TRP A 105 11.70 -16.27 22.55
N ALA A 106 10.65 -16.89 23.08
CA ALA A 106 9.41 -17.15 22.36
C ALA A 106 8.72 -15.84 21.95
N MET A 107 8.58 -14.88 22.88
CA MET A 107 8.00 -13.57 22.60
C MET A 107 8.85 -12.77 21.58
N GLY A 108 10.17 -12.72 21.78
CA GLY A 108 11.09 -12.02 20.90
C GLY A 108 11.08 -12.58 19.47
N THR A 109 11.01 -13.91 19.34
CA THR A 109 10.94 -14.61 18.06
C THR A 109 9.57 -14.42 17.40
N ALA A 110 8.46 -14.48 18.16
CA ALA A 110 7.13 -14.20 17.65
C ALA A 110 7.04 -12.80 17.05
N LEU A 111 7.46 -11.78 17.80
CA LEU A 111 7.44 -10.38 17.35
C LEU A 111 8.37 -10.15 16.17
N ARG A 112 9.52 -10.84 16.11
CA ARG A 112 10.40 -10.83 14.94
C ARG A 112 9.70 -11.37 13.70
N MET A 113 9.05 -12.52 13.79
CA MET A 113 8.30 -13.11 12.68
C MET A 113 7.15 -12.18 12.23
N ILE A 114 6.44 -11.57 13.17
CA ILE A 114 5.38 -10.60 12.89
C ILE A 114 5.96 -9.35 12.20
N ALA A 115 7.11 -8.83 12.64
CA ALA A 115 7.76 -7.69 11.99
C ALA A 115 8.18 -8.00 10.54
N GLN A 116 8.59 -9.25 10.26
CA GLN A 116 9.07 -9.68 8.94
C GLN A 116 7.93 -10.07 7.99
N HIS A 117 6.88 -10.72 8.50
CA HIS A 117 5.83 -11.34 7.68
C HIS A 117 4.44 -10.72 7.90
N GLY A 118 4.30 -9.78 8.83
CA GLY A 118 3.02 -9.19 9.21
C GLY A 118 2.04 -10.25 9.70
N ALA A 119 0.77 -10.13 9.27
CA ALA A 119 -0.26 -11.12 9.60
C ALA A 119 0.03 -12.53 9.06
N GLY A 120 0.93 -12.66 8.08
CA GLY A 120 1.35 -13.96 7.54
C GLY A 120 2.28 -14.75 8.47
N ALA A 121 2.64 -14.21 9.64
CA ALA A 121 3.38 -14.95 10.67
C ALA A 121 2.52 -16.04 11.34
N ALA A 122 1.19 -15.92 11.29
CA ALA A 122 0.25 -16.89 11.85
C ALA A 122 -0.51 -17.64 10.74
N PRO A 123 -0.82 -18.93 10.92
CA PRO A 123 -0.32 -19.80 12.01
C PRO A 123 1.15 -20.19 11.79
N LEU A 124 1.84 -20.59 12.87
CA LEU A 124 3.15 -21.24 12.76
C LEU A 124 2.95 -22.60 12.07
N THR A 125 3.56 -22.78 10.90
CA THR A 125 3.41 -24.02 10.12
C THR A 125 4.21 -25.17 10.74
N ASP A 126 3.76 -26.42 10.55
CA ASP A 126 4.47 -27.60 11.04
C ASP A 126 5.90 -27.71 10.49
N MET A 127 6.11 -27.27 9.24
CA MET A 127 7.44 -27.20 8.64
C MET A 127 8.37 -26.21 9.37
N GLN A 128 7.83 -25.08 9.84
CA GLN A 128 8.61 -24.11 10.63
C GLN A 128 8.87 -24.63 12.05
N ALA A 129 7.90 -25.35 12.64
CA ALA A 129 8.07 -25.99 13.94
C ALA A 129 9.17 -27.08 13.88
N GLU A 130 9.16 -27.92 12.83
CA GLU A 130 10.17 -28.94 12.61
C GLU A 130 11.57 -28.34 12.41
N ALA A 131 11.67 -27.24 11.65
CA ALA A 131 12.94 -26.53 11.49
C ALA A 131 13.50 -26.03 12.84
N LEU A 132 12.64 -25.52 13.73
CA LEU A 132 13.05 -25.09 15.07
C LEU A 132 13.50 -26.27 15.95
N HIS A 133 12.89 -27.44 15.81
CA HIS A 133 13.35 -28.65 16.49
C HIS A 133 14.73 -29.10 16.01
N ILE A 134 14.98 -29.05 14.71
CA ILE A 134 16.31 -29.34 14.13
C ILE A 134 17.35 -28.34 14.65
N GLU A 135 16.97 -27.08 14.88
CA GLU A 135 17.81 -26.06 15.51
C GLU A 135 18.00 -26.24 17.03
N GLY A 136 17.45 -27.31 17.61
CA GLY A 136 17.62 -27.69 19.02
C GLY A 136 16.59 -27.06 19.98
N ARG A 137 15.49 -26.51 19.47
CA ARG A 137 14.42 -25.96 20.33
C ARG A 137 13.52 -27.04 20.89
N SER A 138 13.17 -26.89 22.16
CA SER A 138 12.27 -27.81 22.86
C SER A 138 10.82 -27.66 22.40
N GLN A 139 10.01 -28.70 22.63
CA GLN A 139 8.56 -28.67 22.37
C GLN A 139 7.84 -27.57 23.17
N VAL A 140 8.33 -27.29 24.37
CA VAL A 140 7.78 -26.24 25.24
C VAL A 140 8.01 -24.86 24.61
N GLU A 141 9.24 -24.57 24.19
CA GLU A 141 9.60 -23.32 23.50
C GLU A 141 8.77 -23.11 22.21
N VAL A 142 8.63 -24.14 21.38
CA VAL A 142 7.85 -24.06 20.13
C VAL A 142 6.36 -23.81 20.41
N THR A 143 5.81 -24.41 21.48
CA THR A 143 4.43 -24.18 21.90
C THR A 143 4.23 -22.74 22.37
N LEU A 144 5.14 -22.23 23.22
CA LEU A 144 5.12 -20.84 23.66
C LEU A 144 5.25 -19.86 22.49
N LEU A 145 6.09 -20.16 21.50
CA LEU A 145 6.22 -19.35 20.29
C LEU A 145 4.90 -19.27 19.54
N ARG A 146 4.21 -20.40 19.35
CA ARG A 146 2.91 -20.45 18.66
C ARG A 146 1.88 -19.57 19.37
N GLU A 147 1.74 -19.72 20.68
CA GLU A 147 0.84 -18.90 21.50
C GLU A 147 1.17 -17.41 21.40
N ASN A 148 2.45 -17.05 21.45
CA ASN A 148 2.87 -15.66 21.35
C ASN A 148 2.62 -15.06 19.97
N ILE A 149 2.74 -15.84 18.89
CA ILE A 149 2.36 -15.41 17.53
C ILE A 149 0.85 -15.14 17.49
N GLU A 150 0.03 -16.08 17.95
CA GLU A 150 -1.43 -15.95 17.93
C GLU A 150 -1.91 -14.74 18.74
N ASN A 151 -1.36 -14.55 19.94
CA ASN A 151 -1.72 -13.45 20.82
C ASN A 151 -1.29 -12.07 20.31
N ASN A 152 -0.27 -11.98 19.45
CA ASN A 152 0.31 -10.71 19.00
C ASN A 152 0.10 -10.42 17.51
N VAL A 153 -0.36 -11.36 16.68
CA VAL A 153 -0.46 -11.17 15.22
C VAL A 153 -1.37 -9.98 14.84
N ALA A 154 -2.39 -9.70 15.65
CA ALA A 154 -3.27 -8.55 15.47
C ALA A 154 -2.53 -7.20 15.49
N LEU A 155 -1.34 -7.12 16.11
CA LEU A 155 -0.49 -5.92 16.05
C LEU A 155 -0.12 -5.54 14.62
N ALA A 156 0.08 -6.50 13.72
CA ALA A 156 0.46 -6.25 12.33
C ALA A 156 -0.63 -5.56 11.51
N THR A 157 -1.88 -5.68 11.93
CA THR A 157 -3.06 -5.11 11.24
C THR A 157 -3.77 -4.04 12.06
N SER A 158 -3.29 -3.75 13.28
CA SER A 158 -3.89 -2.76 14.18
C SER A 158 -4.04 -1.39 13.52
N THR A 159 -5.15 -0.74 13.81
CA THR A 159 -5.50 0.62 13.39
C THR A 159 -5.50 1.56 14.60
N PRO A 160 -5.34 2.89 14.42
CA PRO A 160 -5.35 3.85 15.54
C PRO A 160 -6.59 3.78 16.44
N GLN A 161 -7.71 3.28 15.91
CA GLN A 161 -8.99 3.14 16.62
C GLN A 161 -9.03 1.89 17.51
N ASP A 162 -8.20 0.89 17.24
CA ASP A 162 -8.16 -0.34 18.03
C ASP A 162 -7.39 -0.15 19.33
N ARG A 163 -7.64 -0.98 20.35
CA ARG A 163 -6.94 -0.92 21.64
C ARG A 163 -5.41 -0.91 21.50
N HIS A 164 -4.87 -1.77 20.64
CA HIS A 164 -3.42 -1.82 20.42
C HIS A 164 -2.91 -0.61 19.63
N GLY A 165 -3.63 -0.15 18.62
CA GLY A 165 -3.17 0.96 17.80
C GLY A 165 -3.29 2.30 18.52
N SER A 166 -4.33 2.53 19.31
CA SER A 166 -4.43 3.70 20.19
C SER A 166 -3.26 3.78 21.18
N GLN A 167 -2.85 2.64 21.76
CA GLN A 167 -1.65 2.58 22.61
C GLN A 167 -0.35 2.92 21.85
N ILE A 168 -0.20 2.44 20.61
CA ILE A 168 0.98 2.75 19.78
C ILE A 168 1.00 4.25 19.43
N LEU A 169 -0.17 4.81 19.11
CA LEU A 169 -0.34 6.21 18.77
C LEU A 169 0.03 7.12 19.95
N ASP A 170 -0.50 6.84 21.14
CA ASP A 170 -0.19 7.57 22.38
C ASP A 170 1.32 7.55 22.70
N GLN A 171 1.95 6.37 22.57
CA GLN A 171 3.38 6.22 22.78
C GLN A 171 4.21 6.98 21.74
N LEU A 172 3.76 7.00 20.48
CA LEU A 172 4.41 7.76 19.42
C LEU A 172 4.35 9.25 19.75
N GLN A 173 3.15 9.77 20.01
CA GLN A 173 2.92 11.18 20.34
C GLN A 173 3.76 11.61 21.54
N THR A 174 3.82 10.78 22.59
CA THR A 174 4.66 11.00 23.77
C THR A 174 6.14 11.03 23.42
N ALA A 175 6.63 10.08 22.62
CA ALA A 175 8.04 9.98 22.30
C ALA A 175 8.53 11.13 21.41
N ILE A 176 7.75 11.53 20.40
CA ILE A 176 8.18 12.56 19.44
C ILE A 176 7.69 13.97 19.79
N GLY A 177 6.71 14.11 20.68
CA GLY A 177 6.16 15.40 21.11
C GLY A 177 5.24 16.05 20.07
N ARG A 178 4.73 15.26 19.11
CA ARG A 178 3.92 15.72 17.98
C ARG A 178 2.53 15.10 18.07
N GLN A 179 1.48 15.89 17.85
CA GLN A 179 0.08 15.45 17.95
C GLN A 179 -0.53 15.13 16.57
N ASP A 180 -0.08 15.80 15.52
CA ASP A 180 -0.45 15.51 14.13
C ASP A 180 0.30 14.26 13.63
N ILE A 181 -0.33 13.11 13.86
CA ILE A 181 0.14 11.81 13.37
C ILE A 181 -0.75 11.39 12.20
N GLY A 182 -0.17 11.34 11.01
CA GLY A 182 -0.83 10.84 9.81
C GLY A 182 -0.84 9.31 9.75
N ALA A 183 -1.63 8.75 8.82
CA ALA A 183 -1.69 7.30 8.62
C ALA A 183 -0.31 6.69 8.25
N ALA A 184 0.49 7.41 7.48
CA ALA A 184 1.85 7.00 7.11
C ALA A 184 2.78 6.93 8.33
N ASP A 185 2.72 7.93 9.22
CA ASP A 185 3.48 7.95 10.48
C ASP A 185 3.12 6.74 11.35
N PHE A 186 1.82 6.49 11.49
CA PHE A 186 1.32 5.38 12.28
C PHE A 186 1.78 4.02 11.74
N LEU A 187 1.79 3.81 10.43
CA LEU A 187 2.25 2.55 9.84
C LEU A 187 3.74 2.30 10.10
N VAL A 188 4.57 3.34 9.98
CA VAL A 188 6.00 3.26 10.33
C VAL A 188 6.17 3.02 11.82
N ALA A 189 5.45 3.76 12.66
CA ALA A 189 5.47 3.61 14.10
C ALA A 189 5.05 2.20 14.54
N ARG A 190 3.95 1.66 14.02
CA ARG A 190 3.50 0.30 14.31
C ARG A 190 4.57 -0.75 14.02
N ASN A 191 5.28 -0.62 12.89
CA ASN A 191 6.39 -1.53 12.59
C ASN A 191 7.57 -1.33 13.57
N LYS A 192 7.93 -0.08 13.88
CA LYS A 192 8.97 0.25 14.86
C LYS A 192 8.64 -0.23 16.27
N TYR A 193 7.37 -0.18 16.65
CA TYR A 193 6.87 -0.72 17.91
C TYR A 193 7.11 -2.21 18.00
N ILE A 194 6.70 -2.98 16.98
CA ILE A 194 6.91 -4.43 16.94
C ILE A 194 8.42 -4.76 16.93
N GLN A 195 9.22 -4.05 16.14
CA GLN A 195 10.69 -4.22 16.07
C GLN A 195 11.39 -3.92 17.39
N GLY A 196 11.03 -2.82 18.05
CA GLY A 196 11.61 -2.41 19.34
C GLY A 196 11.28 -3.41 20.45
N ARG A 197 10.02 -3.87 20.51
CA ARG A 197 9.63 -4.94 21.43
C ARG A 197 10.39 -6.23 21.14
N ALA A 198 10.44 -6.67 19.89
CA ALA A 198 11.17 -7.87 19.49
C ALA A 198 12.62 -7.81 19.97
N ALA A 199 13.31 -6.70 19.73
CA ALA A 199 14.70 -6.53 20.13
C ALA A 199 14.90 -6.55 21.65
N ALA A 200 14.00 -5.95 22.42
CA ALA A 200 14.06 -5.99 23.88
C ALA A 200 13.97 -7.42 24.43
N TYR A 201 13.01 -8.23 23.94
CA TYR A 201 12.86 -9.63 24.35
C TYR A 201 14.00 -10.53 23.84
N ILE A 202 14.46 -10.34 22.60
CA ILE A 202 15.62 -11.09 22.06
C ILE A 202 16.87 -10.83 22.90
N GLN A 203 17.07 -9.59 23.35
CA GLN A 203 18.19 -9.25 24.22
C GLN A 203 18.02 -9.85 25.62
N ALA A 204 16.81 -9.75 26.18
CA ALA A 204 16.50 -10.32 27.50
C ALA A 204 16.69 -11.83 27.55
N ALA A 205 16.38 -12.55 26.46
CA ALA A 205 16.57 -13.99 26.34
C ALA A 205 18.04 -14.43 26.42
N LYS A 206 19.01 -13.53 26.18
CA LYS A 206 20.45 -13.81 26.34
C LYS A 206 20.93 -13.65 27.79
N ASP A 207 20.03 -13.28 28.70
CA ASP A 207 20.28 -12.99 30.11
C ASP A 207 21.32 -11.89 30.41
N THR A 208 21.64 -11.08 29.40
CA THR A 208 22.48 -9.89 29.56
C THR A 208 21.61 -8.74 30.04
N THR A 209 21.70 -8.40 31.33
CA THR A 209 20.87 -7.36 31.99
C THR A 209 21.05 -5.96 31.44
N VAL A 210 22.09 -5.67 30.65
CA VAL A 210 22.35 -4.34 30.10
C VAL A 210 22.93 -4.44 28.70
N GLY A 211 22.10 -4.15 27.70
CA GLY A 211 22.52 -4.09 26.29
C GLY A 211 21.59 -3.23 25.48
N PHE A 212 21.33 -1.99 25.92
CA PHE A 212 20.47 -1.05 25.17
C PHE A 212 20.96 -0.86 23.73
N ASP A 213 22.28 -0.66 23.57
CA ASP A 213 22.88 -0.50 22.25
C ASP A 213 22.78 -1.77 21.40
N GLU A 214 22.91 -2.96 22.00
CA GLU A 214 22.69 -4.24 21.31
C GLU A 214 21.23 -4.42 20.89
N ALA A 215 20.27 -4.10 21.76
CA ALA A 215 18.86 -4.11 21.43
C ALA A 215 18.54 -3.10 20.31
N LEU A 216 19.15 -1.93 20.32
CA LEU A 216 18.99 -0.95 19.24
C LEU A 216 19.55 -1.47 17.92
N GLN A 217 20.72 -2.11 17.92
CA GLN A 217 21.29 -2.76 16.73
C GLN A 217 20.42 -3.92 16.22
N ILE A 218 19.88 -4.75 17.12
CA ILE A 218 18.92 -5.81 16.76
C ILE A 218 17.68 -5.18 16.09
N ALA A 219 17.13 -4.11 16.66
CA ALA A 219 15.97 -3.44 16.07
C ALA A 219 16.27 -2.82 14.69
N GLU A 220 17.45 -2.24 14.50
CA GLU A 220 17.89 -1.66 13.23
C GLU A 220 18.16 -2.72 12.14
N THR A 221 18.69 -3.89 12.54
CA THR A 221 18.84 -5.04 11.62
C THR A 221 17.49 -5.62 11.23
N LEU A 222 16.54 -5.74 12.16
CA LEU A 222 15.16 -6.15 11.86
C LEU A 222 14.43 -5.15 10.95
N ALA A 223 14.82 -3.87 10.98
CA ALA A 223 14.30 -2.84 10.10
C ALA A 223 14.90 -2.88 8.68
N SER A 224 16.06 -3.52 8.52
CA SER A 224 16.76 -3.59 7.24
C SER A 224 16.21 -4.72 6.38
N PRO A 225 15.78 -4.46 5.13
CA PRO A 225 15.21 -5.49 4.24
C PRO A 225 16.24 -6.50 3.71
N ALA A 226 17.40 -6.64 4.35
CA ALA A 226 18.51 -7.49 3.93
C ALA A 226 18.44 -8.94 4.46
N ALA A 227 17.54 -9.25 5.41
CA ALA A 227 17.42 -10.60 5.97
C ALA A 227 16.66 -11.60 5.07
N ALA A 228 16.04 -11.15 3.96
CA ALA A 228 15.53 -12.06 2.95
C ALA A 228 16.64 -12.40 1.94
N LEU A 229 17.29 -13.54 2.16
CA LEU A 229 18.24 -14.17 1.23
C LEU A 229 17.69 -14.19 -0.20
N GLN A 230 18.31 -13.40 -1.09
CA GLN A 230 18.40 -13.66 -2.53
C GLN A 230 19.61 -12.89 -3.10
N PRO A 231 20.39 -13.50 -4.03
CA PRO A 231 21.67 -12.96 -4.49
C PRO A 231 21.50 -11.62 -5.21
N GLN A 232 22.34 -10.66 -4.81
CA GLN A 232 22.37 -9.30 -5.32
C GLN A 232 23.00 -9.26 -6.72
N ILE A 233 22.19 -8.96 -7.73
CA ILE A 233 22.73 -8.35 -8.96
C ILE A 233 22.82 -6.86 -8.68
N ALA A 234 24.04 -6.32 -8.63
CA ALA A 234 24.30 -4.89 -8.48
C ALA A 234 23.60 -4.12 -9.62
N GLN A 235 22.66 -3.24 -9.28
CA GLN A 235 22.07 -2.30 -10.23
C GLN A 235 22.71 -0.92 -10.05
N PRO A 236 22.97 -0.20 -11.15
CA PRO A 236 23.66 1.08 -11.13
C PRO A 236 22.80 2.16 -10.44
N VAL A 237 23.50 3.05 -9.72
CA VAL A 237 22.93 4.21 -9.05
C VAL A 237 22.44 5.21 -10.10
N VAL A 238 21.14 5.22 -10.38
CA VAL A 238 20.52 6.30 -11.16
C VAL A 238 20.13 7.40 -10.19
N ARG A 239 20.76 8.58 -10.33
CA ARG A 239 20.37 9.80 -9.61
C ARG A 239 18.89 10.07 -9.88
N ALA A 240 18.11 10.14 -8.81
CA ALA A 240 16.71 10.50 -8.88
C ALA A 240 16.59 12.00 -9.15
N ASP A 241 16.31 12.36 -10.40
CA ASP A 241 15.85 13.71 -10.71
C ASP A 241 14.55 13.99 -9.93
N LYS A 242 14.44 15.20 -9.38
CA LYS A 242 13.21 15.69 -8.75
C LYS A 242 12.10 15.73 -9.81
N VAL A 243 11.25 14.70 -9.83
CA VAL A 243 10.05 14.70 -10.66
C VAL A 243 9.11 15.78 -10.10
N ALA A 244 8.93 16.88 -10.84
CA ALA A 244 7.93 17.89 -10.53
C ALA A 244 6.56 17.22 -10.41
N ALA A 245 5.78 17.58 -9.37
CA ALA A 245 4.44 17.08 -9.18
C ALA A 245 3.59 17.37 -10.44
N TYR A 246 3.02 16.34 -11.06
CA TYR A 246 2.19 16.50 -12.25
C TYR A 246 0.88 17.19 -11.88
N SER A 247 0.45 18.19 -12.67
CA SER A 247 -0.85 18.84 -12.49
C SER A 247 -1.99 17.84 -12.67
N PRO A 248 -2.96 17.76 -11.71
CA PRO A 248 -4.13 16.89 -11.80
C PRO A 248 -5.24 17.44 -12.69
N ALA A 249 -5.09 18.65 -13.23
CA ALA A 249 -6.07 19.26 -14.13
C ALA A 249 -6.27 18.40 -15.39
N TRP A 250 -7.53 18.24 -15.79
CA TRP A 250 -7.93 17.33 -16.87
C TRP A 250 -7.32 17.71 -18.22
N GLU A 251 -7.32 19.00 -18.57
CA GLU A 251 -6.71 19.46 -19.82
C GLU A 251 -5.19 19.29 -19.84
N ASP A 252 -4.51 19.45 -18.70
CA ASP A 252 -3.07 19.19 -18.60
C ASP A 252 -2.76 17.70 -18.82
N LEU A 253 -3.63 16.80 -18.34
CA LEU A 253 -3.52 15.36 -18.58
C LEU A 253 -3.73 15.01 -20.06
N ILE A 254 -4.74 15.62 -20.70
CA ILE A 254 -5.02 15.46 -22.14
C ILE A 254 -3.81 15.92 -22.96
N ALA A 255 -3.27 17.10 -22.67
CA ALA A 255 -2.10 17.65 -23.36
C ALA A 255 -0.87 16.73 -23.22
N ARG A 256 -0.61 16.23 -22.01
CA ARG A 256 0.49 15.27 -21.78
C ARG A 256 0.26 13.94 -22.52
N PHE A 257 -0.96 13.42 -22.49
CA PHE A 257 -1.31 12.20 -23.24
C PHE A 257 -1.07 12.38 -24.74
N GLU A 258 -1.46 13.52 -25.30
CA GLU A 258 -1.22 13.84 -26.70
C GLU A 258 0.27 13.84 -27.05
N VAL A 259 1.08 14.58 -26.28
CA VAL A 259 2.55 14.64 -26.46
C VAL A 259 3.16 13.24 -26.39
N GLN A 260 2.76 12.43 -25.40
CA GLN A 260 3.26 11.07 -25.22
C GLN A 260 2.92 10.16 -26.41
N GLN A 261 1.69 10.24 -26.92
CA GLN A 261 1.23 9.39 -28.03
C GLN A 261 1.87 9.80 -29.36
N ARG A 262 2.08 11.10 -29.59
CA ARG A 262 2.83 11.61 -30.75
C ARG A 262 4.28 11.14 -30.71
N LYS A 263 4.94 11.22 -29.54
CA LYS A 263 6.30 10.68 -29.35
C LYS A 263 6.38 9.17 -29.61
N ALA A 264 5.33 8.43 -29.26
CA ALA A 264 5.20 7.00 -29.53
C ALA A 264 4.79 6.67 -30.99
N LYS A 265 4.76 7.66 -31.90
CA LYS A 265 4.42 7.51 -33.33
C LYS A 265 3.06 6.86 -33.58
N VAL A 266 2.09 7.07 -32.67
CA VAL A 266 0.70 6.61 -32.88
C VAL A 266 0.04 7.44 -33.98
N LYS A 267 -0.79 6.81 -34.82
CA LYS A 267 -1.52 7.49 -35.90
C LYS A 267 -2.34 8.65 -35.34
N ALA A 268 -2.20 9.84 -35.94
CA ALA A 268 -2.87 11.07 -35.51
C ALA A 268 -4.38 10.91 -35.35
N LEU A 269 -5.04 10.24 -36.31
CA LEU A 269 -6.49 9.96 -36.25
C LEU A 269 -6.91 9.21 -34.99
N SER A 270 -6.09 8.27 -34.51
CA SER A 270 -6.36 7.51 -33.28
C SER A 270 -6.16 8.35 -32.02
N ILE A 271 -5.22 9.31 -32.05
CA ILE A 271 -4.99 10.27 -30.97
C ILE A 271 -6.21 11.19 -30.88
N ASP A 272 -6.58 11.85 -31.98
CA ASP A 272 -7.70 12.79 -32.04
C ASP A 272 -9.02 12.17 -31.58
N GLN A 273 -9.26 10.92 -31.97
CA GLN A 273 -10.44 10.19 -31.54
C GLN A 273 -10.48 10.03 -30.02
N LYS A 274 -9.36 9.68 -29.37
CA LYS A 274 -9.29 9.55 -27.91
C LYS A 274 -9.43 10.88 -27.20
N LEU A 275 -8.75 11.93 -27.69
CA LEU A 275 -8.84 13.28 -27.13
C LEU A 275 -10.29 13.80 -27.15
N ARG A 276 -11.04 13.57 -28.26
CA ARG A 276 -12.46 13.93 -28.35
C ARG A 276 -13.30 13.21 -27.29
N ILE A 277 -13.03 11.93 -27.04
CA ILE A 277 -13.76 11.16 -26.03
C ILE A 277 -13.40 11.63 -24.61
N TYR A 278 -12.14 11.96 -24.33
CA TYR A 278 -11.74 12.51 -23.02
C TYR A 278 -12.38 13.86 -22.73
N ARG A 279 -12.48 14.73 -23.72
CA ARG A 279 -13.18 16.02 -23.59
C ARG A 279 -14.69 15.84 -23.45
N LEU A 280 -15.29 14.92 -24.22
CA LEU A 280 -16.72 14.61 -24.09
C LEU A 280 -17.04 14.07 -22.70
N PHE A 281 -16.18 13.22 -22.15
CA PHE A 281 -16.35 12.69 -20.79
C PHE A 281 -16.29 13.80 -19.74
N ALA A 282 -15.28 14.67 -19.78
CA ALA A 282 -15.17 15.79 -18.86
C ALA A 282 -16.35 16.77 -18.97
N GLU A 283 -16.78 17.10 -20.19
CA GLU A 283 -17.95 17.95 -20.44
C GLU A 283 -19.23 17.30 -19.90
N ALA A 284 -19.42 16.00 -20.12
CA ALA A 284 -20.60 15.25 -19.65
C ALA A 284 -20.65 15.08 -18.13
N ALA A 285 -19.48 14.90 -17.51
CA ALA A 285 -19.37 14.69 -16.08
C ALA A 285 -19.19 15.99 -15.29
N GLU A 286 -18.97 17.12 -15.98
CA GLU A 286 -18.66 18.44 -15.40
C GLU A 286 -17.40 18.40 -14.52
N ILE A 287 -16.35 17.72 -15.00
CA ILE A 287 -15.10 17.51 -14.26
C ILE A 287 -13.97 18.29 -14.90
N SER A 288 -13.26 19.08 -14.09
CA SER A 288 -12.03 19.77 -14.47
C SER A 288 -10.78 19.15 -13.83
N ASP A 289 -10.93 18.36 -12.76
CA ASP A 289 -9.83 17.72 -12.02
C ASP A 289 -10.00 16.20 -11.96
N LEU A 290 -8.96 15.46 -12.32
CA LEU A 290 -8.97 13.99 -12.33
C LEU A 290 -9.38 13.38 -10.98
N ARG A 291 -9.05 14.05 -9.87
CA ARG A 291 -9.28 13.56 -8.50
C ARG A 291 -10.77 13.55 -8.13
N ASP A 292 -11.59 14.28 -8.87
CA ASP A 292 -13.03 14.37 -8.63
C ASP A 292 -13.82 13.24 -9.31
N ILE A 293 -13.18 12.38 -10.10
CA ILE A 293 -13.87 11.25 -10.74
C ILE A 293 -14.44 10.28 -9.69
N ARG A 294 -15.72 9.92 -9.88
CA ARG A 294 -16.49 8.97 -9.08
C ARG A 294 -17.30 8.06 -10.01
N GLN A 295 -17.82 6.94 -9.51
CA GLN A 295 -18.61 6.00 -10.32
C GLN A 295 -19.88 6.65 -10.92
N VAL A 296 -20.50 7.59 -10.20
CA VAL A 296 -21.66 8.35 -10.71
C VAL A 296 -21.33 9.10 -12.01
N HIS A 297 -20.08 9.52 -12.22
CA HIS A 297 -19.66 10.21 -13.44
C HIS A 297 -19.63 9.28 -14.66
N LEU A 298 -19.29 8.00 -14.46
CA LEU A 298 -19.38 6.99 -15.51
C LEU A 298 -20.83 6.67 -15.87
N ALA A 299 -21.72 6.60 -14.87
CA ALA A 299 -23.15 6.40 -15.10
C ALA A 299 -23.73 7.56 -15.94
N LYS A 300 -23.48 8.81 -15.51
CA LYS A 300 -23.85 10.03 -16.26
C LYS A 300 -23.35 9.99 -17.71
N PHE A 301 -22.10 9.56 -17.92
CA PHE A 301 -21.53 9.45 -19.26
C PHE A 301 -22.24 8.40 -20.12
N VAL A 302 -22.55 7.23 -19.57
CA VAL A 302 -23.28 6.18 -20.31
C VAL A 302 -24.69 6.65 -20.67
N ASP A 303 -25.40 7.29 -19.74
CA ASP A 303 -26.74 7.83 -20.00
C ASP A 303 -26.70 8.92 -21.07
N LEU A 304 -25.67 9.76 -21.03
CA LEU A 304 -25.43 10.75 -22.07
C LEU A 304 -25.19 10.11 -23.43
N LEU A 305 -24.35 9.08 -23.54
CA LEU A 305 -24.09 8.39 -24.82
C LEU A 305 -25.36 7.72 -25.41
N LYS A 306 -26.35 7.38 -24.56
CA LYS A 306 -27.67 6.88 -24.98
C LYS A 306 -28.62 8.01 -25.40
N ALA A 307 -28.43 9.23 -24.90
CA ALA A 307 -29.23 10.40 -25.23
C ALA A 307 -28.68 11.24 -26.40
N LEU A 308 -27.43 11.01 -26.79
CA LEU A 308 -26.78 11.74 -27.88
C LEU A 308 -27.36 11.39 -29.26
N PRO A 309 -27.56 12.37 -30.16
CA PRO A 309 -27.86 12.08 -31.56
C PRO A 309 -26.75 11.27 -32.23
N LYS A 310 -27.11 10.35 -33.15
CA LYS A 310 -26.14 9.57 -33.96
C LYS A 310 -25.22 10.44 -34.82
N THR A 311 -25.62 11.69 -35.08
CA THR A 311 -24.90 12.68 -35.88
C THR A 311 -24.18 13.75 -35.04
N TYR A 312 -24.11 13.57 -33.72
CA TYR A 312 -23.49 14.51 -32.78
C TYR A 312 -22.16 15.11 -33.26
N ARG A 313 -22.10 16.45 -33.35
CA ARG A 313 -20.90 17.25 -33.72
C ARG A 313 -20.30 16.87 -35.08
N LYS A 314 -21.10 16.28 -35.98
CA LYS A 314 -20.68 16.03 -37.38
C LYS A 314 -20.82 17.27 -38.26
N SER A 315 -21.82 18.11 -38.02
CA SER A 315 -22.00 19.36 -38.76
C SER A 315 -21.11 20.48 -38.20
N SER A 316 -20.64 21.38 -39.05
CA SER A 316 -19.82 22.53 -38.63
C SER A 316 -20.56 23.42 -37.62
N ALA A 317 -21.89 23.57 -37.77
CA ALA A 317 -22.72 24.32 -36.84
C ALA A 317 -22.81 23.69 -35.44
N GLU A 318 -22.75 22.36 -35.32
CA GLU A 318 -22.81 21.68 -34.02
C GLU A 318 -21.45 21.60 -33.31
N GLN A 319 -20.35 21.73 -34.03
CA GLN A 319 -19.01 21.62 -33.44
C GLN A 319 -18.74 22.69 -32.37
N SER A 320 -19.35 23.86 -32.47
CA SER A 320 -19.25 24.97 -31.50
C SER A 320 -20.33 24.94 -30.41
N MET A 321 -21.29 24.01 -30.48
CA MET A 321 -22.38 23.95 -29.50
C MET A 321 -21.96 23.21 -28.22
N SER A 322 -22.50 23.67 -27.09
CA SER A 322 -22.35 22.96 -25.83
C SER A 322 -23.17 21.67 -25.85
N LEU A 323 -22.73 20.68 -25.09
CA LEU A 323 -23.43 19.40 -24.96
C LEU A 323 -24.88 19.58 -24.48
N ALA A 324 -25.14 20.53 -23.59
CA ALA A 324 -26.48 20.89 -23.15
C ALA A 324 -27.37 21.40 -24.29
N GLN A 325 -26.85 22.24 -25.19
CA GLN A 325 -27.57 22.72 -26.37
C GLN A 325 -27.89 21.58 -27.33
N ILE A 326 -26.92 20.67 -27.53
CA ILE A 326 -27.11 19.52 -28.42
C ILE A 326 -28.15 18.56 -27.86
N LEU A 327 -28.10 18.24 -26.56
CA LEU A 327 -29.12 17.42 -25.90
C LEU A 327 -30.51 18.08 -25.93
N LYS A 328 -30.61 19.41 -25.82
CA LYS A 328 -31.89 20.13 -25.97
C LYS A 328 -32.48 19.98 -27.38
N ARG A 329 -31.65 19.99 -28.42
CA ARG A 329 -32.07 19.72 -29.80
C ARG A 329 -32.43 18.26 -30.02
N ALA A 330 -31.64 17.35 -29.44
CA ALA A 330 -31.82 15.91 -29.53
C ALA A 330 -33.22 15.46 -29.06
N ARG A 331 -33.79 16.13 -28.04
CA ARG A 331 -35.15 15.85 -27.54
C ARG A 331 -36.25 16.00 -28.60
N LYS A 332 -36.00 16.69 -29.72
CA LYS A 332 -36.94 16.86 -30.82
C LYS A 332 -36.76 15.82 -31.94
N LEU A 333 -35.72 14.99 -31.87
CA LEU A 333 -35.46 13.95 -32.86
C LEU A 333 -36.25 12.67 -32.54
N PRO A 334 -36.58 11.85 -33.54
CA PRO A 334 -37.12 10.51 -33.32
C PRO A 334 -36.19 9.68 -32.43
N LEU A 335 -36.76 8.80 -31.60
CA LEU A 335 -36.01 7.90 -30.71
C LEU A 335 -34.96 7.06 -31.47
N GLU A 336 -35.25 6.72 -32.72
CA GLU A 336 -34.37 5.96 -33.61
C GLU A 336 -33.09 6.71 -34.00
N GLU A 337 -33.08 8.04 -33.91
CA GLU A 337 -31.91 8.87 -34.20
C GLU A 337 -31.06 9.16 -32.95
N LEU A 338 -31.54 8.74 -31.78
CA LEU A 338 -30.89 8.90 -30.49
C LEU A 338 -30.13 7.63 -30.09
N GLY A 339 -29.03 7.85 -29.39
CA GLY A 339 -28.20 6.80 -28.83
C GLY A 339 -27.15 6.26 -29.79
N LEU A 340 -25.93 6.15 -29.27
CA LEU A 340 -24.85 5.45 -29.97
C LEU A 340 -25.04 3.93 -29.87
N SER A 341 -24.56 3.21 -30.89
CA SER A 341 -24.61 1.74 -30.87
C SER A 341 -23.90 1.15 -29.63
N PRO A 342 -24.34 0.00 -29.10
CA PRO A 342 -23.68 -0.65 -27.96
C PRO A 342 -22.18 -0.88 -28.17
N ALA A 343 -21.78 -1.23 -29.41
CA ALA A 343 -20.37 -1.39 -29.78
C ALA A 343 -19.59 -0.07 -29.68
N THR A 344 -20.21 1.05 -30.07
CA THR A 344 -19.60 2.38 -29.94
C THR A 344 -19.49 2.82 -28.48
N ILE A 345 -20.51 2.59 -27.67
CA ILE A 345 -20.49 2.88 -26.22
C ILE A 345 -19.36 2.08 -25.55
N LYS A 346 -19.28 0.77 -25.81
CA LYS A 346 -18.21 -0.09 -25.27
C LYS A 346 -16.82 0.39 -25.69
N ARG A 347 -16.65 0.82 -26.94
CA ARG A 347 -15.38 1.38 -27.44
C ARG A 347 -15.01 2.67 -26.71
N ASN A 348 -15.98 3.57 -26.50
CA ASN A 348 -15.75 4.84 -25.81
C ASN A 348 -15.35 4.61 -24.35
N LEU A 349 -16.03 3.69 -23.65
CA LEU A 349 -15.67 3.28 -22.30
C LEU A 349 -14.27 2.65 -22.25
N GLY A 350 -13.94 1.80 -23.23
CA GLY A 350 -12.60 1.19 -23.33
C GLY A 350 -11.46 2.20 -23.56
N TYR A 351 -11.75 3.45 -23.94
CA TYR A 351 -10.74 4.51 -23.95
C TYR A 351 -10.51 5.13 -22.57
N LEU A 352 -11.51 5.08 -21.68
CA LEU A 352 -11.46 5.63 -20.32
C LEU A 352 -10.85 4.64 -19.30
N GLY A 353 -11.03 3.33 -19.51
CA GLY A 353 -10.47 2.30 -18.63
C GLY A 353 -11.03 0.90 -18.88
#